data_AF-A0A925LT75-F1
#
_entry.id   AF-A0A925LT75-F1
#
_cell.length_a   1.000
_cell.length_b   1.000
_cell.length_c   1.000
_cell.angle_alpha   90.00
_cell.angle_beta   90.00
_cell.angle_gamma   90.00
#
_symmetry.space_group_name_H-M   'P 1'
#
loop_
_entity.id
_entity.type
_entity.pdbx_description
1 polymer ?
#
loop_
_entity_poly.entity_id
_entity_poly.type
_entity_poly.pdbx_seq_one_letter_code
_entity_poly.pdbx_strand_id
1 'polypeptide(L)'
;KGTRLEPVPTLPSDWGFWLKHYPDAVAYRMFDKYQPVPLPSDPNQDSVRTRGPFDARLTADEPVLGVWTGKSAKAYPLSVLANRGFVVDEIDGEPIVVLWEPASNSAAAYRPVANQPRKYQAPQPDKNGVSPPNAGVPLPAGAAELPARPVTLKRNDKPNGGIIDTESGSQWDVTGRAVDGELTGWTLTWLDSTQVKWFAWSAEYPKTELYETGNGVADYKPLTEEALTPAGPLGNLDVSVRHFAILKAIDVENQQVTLQVEGESPSIVRTLEPGAEVWCSGWWGRLDQFVVGDRVWVWNSKHDAGKSISLLADELSEQEFYGASIVGAIDRQSSDSASVALTMGRGGKPVSRTIALSKADSIADLKVKDALYYQTTEAGARFVLTPVEFEQVRAKQMSELKQRWTQEGLPGTLVFRHDDRQQIELMLDHESMFWGRTLLSDDKLTLTLAENISLTAVVRKLRPWRERTQVLLQVESRIPSDLVIGQRVFAKLHRAPTDFDPNELPGIDETRTAADRVDWLMSGIYCTCGMHDMCAGHFYTLAACDAAGKTPCGLAKRTRAEITEQVAQGLTDRQIFEQLLKERGPKLLRPHMSP
;
A
#
# COMPACT_ATOMS: atom_id res chain seq x y z
N LYS A 1 -19.79 11.40 43.93
CA LYS A 1 -19.77 12.63 44.76
C LYS A 1 -18.92 13.65 44.04
N GLY A 2 -19.42 14.87 43.84
CA GLY A 2 -18.74 15.97 43.16
C GLY A 2 -19.70 16.71 42.23
N THR A 3 -19.57 18.03 42.17
CA THR A 3 -20.23 18.86 41.16
C THR A 3 -19.30 18.91 39.95
N ARG A 4 -19.76 18.48 38.77
CA ARG A 4 -19.01 18.59 37.51
C ARG A 4 -19.21 20.00 36.95
N LEU A 5 -18.12 20.67 36.57
CA LEU A 5 -18.20 21.93 35.84
C LEU A 5 -18.82 21.67 34.45
N GLU A 6 -19.61 22.62 33.96
CA GLU A 6 -20.13 22.55 32.59
C GLU A 6 -18.95 22.69 31.61
N PRO A 7 -18.65 21.66 30.81
CA PRO A 7 -17.57 21.73 29.83
C PRO A 7 -17.98 22.65 28.68
N VAL A 8 -17.05 23.51 28.26
CA VAL A 8 -17.20 24.33 27.06
C VAL A 8 -16.55 23.57 25.90
N PRO A 9 -17.22 23.38 24.75
CA PRO A 9 -16.63 22.74 23.59
C PRO A 9 -15.32 23.42 23.18
N THR A 10 -14.31 22.62 22.83
CA THR A 10 -13.00 23.12 22.42
C THR A 10 -12.57 22.47 21.12
N LEU A 11 -11.85 23.23 20.29
CA LEU A 11 -11.24 22.74 19.06
C LEU A 11 -9.73 22.96 19.15
N PRO A 12 -8.93 21.91 19.40
CA PRO A 12 -7.48 22.01 19.27
C PRO A 12 -7.12 22.39 17.84
N SER A 13 -6.24 23.35 17.65
CA SER A 13 -5.87 23.86 16.33
C SER A 13 -4.44 24.39 16.35
N ASP A 14 -3.82 24.47 15.17
CA ASP A 14 -2.63 25.30 15.00
C ASP A 14 -3.01 26.80 14.98
N TRP A 15 -2.03 27.65 15.26
CA TRP A 15 -2.23 29.10 15.36
C TRP A 15 -2.52 29.75 13.99
N GLY A 16 -1.98 29.20 12.90
CA GLY A 16 -2.17 29.75 11.55
C GLY A 16 -3.60 29.55 11.05
N PHE A 17 -4.13 28.34 11.23
CA PHE A 17 -5.52 28.00 11.00
C PHE A 17 -6.44 28.86 11.86
N TRP A 18 -6.13 29.03 13.15
CA TRP A 18 -6.94 29.86 14.05
C TRP A 18 -7.01 31.31 13.58
N LEU A 19 -5.87 31.94 13.28
CA LEU A 19 -5.83 33.32 12.79
C LEU A 19 -6.51 33.50 11.43
N LYS A 20 -6.46 32.50 10.55
CA LYS A 20 -7.17 32.54 9.26
C LYS A 20 -8.68 32.67 9.45
N HIS A 21 -9.25 32.00 10.45
CA HIS A 21 -10.70 32.01 10.71
C HIS A 21 -11.13 33.09 11.70
N TYR A 22 -10.21 33.53 12.56
CA TYR A 22 -10.42 34.55 13.59
C TYR A 22 -9.29 35.59 13.54
N PRO A 23 -9.26 36.46 12.52
CA PRO A 23 -8.14 37.40 12.31
C PRO A 23 -8.00 38.43 13.43
N ASP A 24 -9.08 38.74 14.15
CA ASP A 24 -9.08 39.65 15.29
C ASP A 24 -8.75 38.94 16.63
N ALA A 25 -8.44 37.64 16.60
CA ALA A 25 -8.10 36.90 17.81
C ALA A 25 -6.80 37.41 18.41
N VAL A 26 -6.86 37.75 19.71
CA VAL A 26 -5.69 38.16 20.47
C VAL A 26 -5.17 36.94 21.23
N ALA A 27 -3.98 36.48 20.89
CA ALA A 27 -3.23 35.60 21.78
C ALA A 27 -2.79 36.42 23.00
N TYR A 28 -3.10 35.95 24.21
CA TYR A 28 -2.55 36.55 25.41
C TYR A 28 -1.03 36.55 25.29
N ARG A 29 -0.39 37.73 25.34
CA ARG A 29 1.07 37.84 25.28
C ARG A 29 1.64 37.08 26.46
N MET A 30 2.13 35.87 26.19
CA MET A 30 3.05 35.18 27.07
C MET A 30 4.27 36.11 27.23
N PHE A 31 4.39 36.76 28.39
CA PHE A 31 5.53 37.61 28.75
C PHE A 31 6.86 36.96 28.33
N ASP A 32 7.95 37.72 28.17
CA ASP A 32 9.26 37.18 27.74
C ASP A 32 9.77 35.98 28.58
N LYS A 33 9.26 35.78 29.80
CA LYS A 33 9.51 34.61 30.65
C LYS A 33 8.76 33.31 30.27
N TYR A 34 7.83 33.38 29.32
CA TYR A 34 6.98 32.28 28.86
C TYR A 34 7.21 32.00 27.36
N GLN A 35 8.47 32.06 26.92
CA GLN A 35 8.85 31.62 25.58
C GLN A 35 8.44 30.15 25.37
N PRO A 36 8.07 29.74 24.14
CA PRO A 36 7.79 28.35 23.83
C PRO A 36 8.98 27.48 24.24
N VAL A 37 8.79 26.67 25.27
CA VAL A 37 9.76 25.64 25.64
C VAL A 37 9.39 24.39 24.87
N PRO A 38 10.35 23.70 24.23
CA PRO A 38 10.09 22.40 23.64
C PRO A 38 9.49 21.48 24.71
N LEU A 39 8.29 20.97 24.47
CA LEU A 39 7.72 19.97 25.36
C LEU A 39 8.58 18.71 25.29
N PRO A 40 8.92 18.09 26.43
CA PRO A 40 9.60 16.80 26.44
C PRO A 40 8.82 15.78 25.60
N SER A 41 9.51 15.10 24.69
CA SER A 41 8.93 14.00 23.90
C SER A 41 8.78 12.72 24.72
N ASP A 42 9.59 12.57 25.77
CA ASP A 42 9.56 11.39 26.62
C ASP A 42 8.37 11.43 27.59
N PRO A 43 7.67 10.30 27.77
CA PRO A 43 6.58 10.23 28.73
C PRO A 43 7.11 10.43 30.14
N ASN A 44 6.49 11.35 30.89
CA ASN A 44 6.79 11.56 32.30
C ASN A 44 6.51 10.26 33.09
N GLN A 45 7.55 9.69 33.73
CA GLN A 45 7.44 8.40 34.41
C GLN A 45 6.45 8.41 35.58
N ASP A 46 6.31 9.52 36.31
CA ASP A 46 5.32 9.64 37.39
C ASP A 46 3.89 9.68 36.83
N SER A 47 3.70 10.32 35.67
CA SER A 47 2.43 10.24 34.93
C SER A 47 2.14 8.80 34.52
N VAL A 48 3.10 8.09 33.92
CA VAL A 48 2.89 6.69 33.49
C VAL A 48 2.54 5.79 34.67
N ARG A 49 3.23 5.94 35.81
CA ARG A 49 3.00 5.14 37.03
C ARG A 49 1.65 5.39 37.70
N THR A 50 1.03 6.56 37.46
CA THR A 50 -0.25 6.95 38.08
C THR A 50 -1.45 6.73 37.16
N ARG A 51 -1.23 6.31 35.90
CA ARG A 51 -2.32 5.92 34.99
C ARG A 51 -3.00 4.66 35.52
N GLY A 52 -4.32 4.71 35.61
CA GLY A 52 -5.14 3.52 35.84
C GLY A 52 -5.09 2.55 34.65
N PRO A 53 -5.68 1.35 34.78
CA PRO A 53 -5.84 0.44 33.65
C PRO A 53 -6.60 1.16 32.53
N PHE A 54 -6.02 1.20 31.33
CA PHE A 54 -6.68 1.73 30.15
C PHE A 54 -7.48 0.62 29.46
N ASP A 55 -8.51 1.01 28.72
CA ASP A 55 -9.32 0.07 27.97
C ASP A 55 -8.51 -0.49 26.78
N ALA A 56 -8.38 -1.82 26.66
CA ALA A 56 -7.51 -2.44 25.66
C ALA A 56 -8.06 -2.36 24.22
N ARG A 57 -9.25 -1.78 23.98
CA ARG A 57 -9.82 -1.61 22.65
C ARG A 57 -9.00 -0.70 21.73
N LEU A 58 -8.18 0.19 22.29
CA LEU A 58 -7.19 1.00 21.56
C LEU A 58 -5.89 1.07 22.38
N THR A 59 -4.78 1.44 21.72
CA THR A 59 -3.54 1.69 22.46
C THR A 59 -3.72 2.89 23.39
N ALA A 60 -3.03 2.90 24.54
CA ALA A 60 -3.18 3.94 25.55
C ALA A 60 -3.01 5.36 24.97
N ASP A 61 -2.05 5.55 24.07
CA ASP A 61 -1.71 6.84 23.49
C ASP A 61 -2.48 7.18 22.19
N GLU A 62 -3.37 6.30 21.70
CA GLU A 62 -4.20 6.57 20.50
C GLU A 62 -5.02 7.86 20.70
N PRO A 63 -4.91 8.86 19.81
CA PRO A 63 -5.70 10.08 19.90
C PRO A 63 -7.16 9.81 19.47
N VAL A 64 -8.12 10.26 20.28
CA VAL A 64 -9.55 10.13 20.02
C VAL A 64 -10.26 11.47 20.21
N LEU A 65 -11.32 11.72 19.44
CA LEU A 65 -12.35 12.71 19.76
C LEU A 65 -13.40 11.99 20.61
N GLY A 66 -13.43 12.26 21.91
CA GLY A 66 -14.51 11.82 22.78
C GLY A 66 -15.73 12.74 22.65
N VAL A 67 -16.92 12.18 22.54
CA VAL A 67 -18.21 12.88 22.47
C VAL A 67 -19.09 12.41 23.62
N TRP A 68 -19.71 13.34 24.34
CA TRP A 68 -20.63 13.09 25.44
C TRP A 68 -21.98 13.77 25.17
N THR A 69 -23.07 13.00 25.20
CA THR A 69 -24.43 13.52 24.93
C THR A 69 -25.15 14.02 26.17
N GLY A 70 -24.52 13.93 27.35
CA GLY A 70 -25.20 14.05 28.64
C GLY A 70 -25.73 12.72 29.18
N LYS A 71 -25.85 11.69 28.33
CA LYS A 71 -26.34 10.35 28.68
C LYS A 71 -25.33 9.25 28.31
N SER A 72 -24.77 9.33 27.11
CA SER A 72 -23.85 8.33 26.56
C SER A 72 -22.57 8.99 26.04
N ALA A 73 -21.49 8.23 26.12
CA ALA A 73 -20.17 8.62 25.65
C ALA A 73 -19.80 7.78 24.43
N LYS A 74 -19.24 8.41 23.39
CA LYS A 74 -18.72 7.72 22.21
C LYS A 74 -17.40 8.36 21.80
N ALA A 75 -16.39 7.55 21.51
CA ALA A 75 -15.07 8.03 21.08
C ALA A 75 -14.81 7.69 19.61
N TYR A 76 -14.23 8.65 18.88
CA TYR A 76 -13.92 8.58 17.46
C TYR A 76 -12.39 8.64 17.32
N PRO A 77 -11.68 7.56 16.94
CA PRO A 77 -10.24 7.62 16.71
C PRO A 77 -9.90 8.69 15.66
N LEU A 78 -8.93 9.55 15.94
CA LEU A 78 -8.53 10.60 14.98
C LEU A 78 -8.01 9.99 13.68
N SER A 79 -7.41 8.80 13.74
CA SER A 79 -7.00 8.01 12.58
C SER A 79 -8.19 7.61 11.67
N VAL A 80 -9.34 7.27 12.25
CA VAL A 80 -10.59 7.00 11.52
C VAL A 80 -11.14 8.29 10.92
N LEU A 81 -11.17 9.38 11.69
CA LEU A 81 -11.64 10.68 11.22
C LEU A 81 -10.78 11.23 10.08
N ALA A 82 -9.46 11.04 10.13
CA ALA A 82 -8.54 11.45 9.08
C ALA A 82 -8.82 10.75 7.74
N ASN A 83 -9.17 9.46 7.79
CA ASN A 83 -9.51 8.68 6.61
C ASN A 83 -10.90 9.04 6.05
N ARG A 84 -11.89 9.23 6.94
CA ARG A 84 -13.27 9.52 6.55
C ARG A 84 -13.44 10.96 6.08
N GLY A 85 -12.74 11.91 6.70
CA GLY A 85 -12.83 13.35 6.45
C GLY A 85 -14.17 13.99 6.85
N PHE A 86 -15.22 13.20 7.06
CA PHE A 86 -16.55 13.61 7.50
C PHE A 86 -17.33 12.38 7.95
N VAL A 87 -18.06 12.49 9.05
CA VAL A 87 -18.87 11.41 9.61
C VAL A 87 -20.28 11.92 9.90
N VAL A 88 -21.28 11.12 9.55
CA VAL A 88 -22.66 11.24 10.02
C VAL A 88 -22.92 10.03 10.88
N ASP A 89 -23.42 10.24 12.09
CA ASP A 89 -23.60 9.19 13.09
C ASP A 89 -24.83 9.47 13.96
N GLU A 90 -25.18 8.52 14.82
CA GLU A 90 -26.27 8.62 15.78
C GLU A 90 -25.77 8.15 17.16
N ILE A 91 -26.13 8.92 18.21
CA ILE A 91 -25.91 8.52 19.61
C ILE A 91 -27.23 8.70 20.36
N ASP A 92 -27.70 7.66 21.04
CA ASP A 92 -28.96 7.66 21.80
C ASP A 92 -30.22 8.03 20.96
N GLY A 93 -30.24 7.71 19.65
CA GLY A 93 -31.35 8.11 18.77
C GLY A 93 -31.24 9.54 18.24
N GLU A 94 -30.18 10.28 18.59
CA GLU A 94 -29.96 11.67 18.21
C GLU A 94 -28.90 11.76 17.10
N PRO A 95 -29.22 12.39 15.95
CA PRO A 95 -28.27 12.50 14.84
C PRO A 95 -27.16 13.48 15.18
N ILE A 96 -25.95 13.13 14.76
CA ILE A 96 -24.75 13.93 14.92
C ILE A 96 -23.92 13.93 13.64
N VAL A 97 -23.02 14.91 13.53
CA VAL A 97 -21.99 14.97 12.49
C VAL A 97 -20.64 15.25 13.13
N VAL A 98 -19.58 14.62 12.63
CA VAL A 98 -18.20 14.91 13.01
C VAL A 98 -17.45 15.45 11.80
N LEU A 99 -16.90 16.66 11.95
CA LEU A 99 -16.15 17.36 10.92
C LEU A 99 -14.65 17.17 11.18
N TRP A 100 -13.87 17.00 10.11
CA TRP A 100 -12.42 16.81 10.16
C TRP A 100 -11.67 17.90 9.38
N GLU A 101 -10.63 18.45 9.98
CA GLU A 101 -9.67 19.35 9.34
C GLU A 101 -8.28 18.69 9.28
N PRO A 102 -7.82 18.29 8.08
CA PRO A 102 -6.55 17.59 7.92
C PRO A 102 -5.33 18.46 8.23
N ALA A 103 -5.37 19.77 8.01
CA ALA A 103 -4.19 20.63 8.18
C ALA A 103 -3.74 20.71 9.64
N SER A 104 -4.69 20.83 10.57
CA SER A 104 -4.43 20.99 12.00
C SER A 104 -4.68 19.72 12.81
N ASN A 105 -5.05 18.62 12.16
CA ASN A 105 -5.40 17.33 12.79
C ASN A 105 -6.53 17.49 13.82
N SER A 106 -7.56 18.25 13.43
CA SER A 106 -8.62 18.73 14.31
C SER A 106 -9.97 18.16 13.93
N ALA A 107 -10.75 17.81 14.93
CA ALA A 107 -12.11 17.30 14.78
C ALA A 107 -13.05 17.97 15.78
N ALA A 108 -14.32 18.10 15.38
CA ALA A 108 -15.40 18.57 16.23
C ALA A 108 -16.72 17.86 15.90
N ALA A 109 -17.53 17.63 16.92
CA ALA A 109 -18.84 16.99 16.81
C ALA A 109 -19.98 18.01 16.99
N TYR A 110 -21.03 17.86 16.18
CA TYR A 110 -22.18 18.74 16.15
C TYR A 110 -23.48 17.96 16.03
N ARG A 111 -24.59 18.57 16.45
CA ARG A 111 -25.92 18.18 15.94
C ARG A 111 -26.10 18.85 14.57
N PRO A 112 -26.73 18.17 13.60
CA PRO A 112 -27.02 18.72 12.26
C PRO A 112 -28.21 19.69 12.33
N VAL A 113 -28.09 20.71 13.18
CA VAL A 113 -29.06 21.76 13.42
C VAL A 113 -28.32 23.09 13.35
N ALA A 114 -28.66 23.88 12.35
CA ALA A 114 -28.13 25.21 12.11
C ALA A 114 -28.91 26.24 12.92
N ASN A 115 -28.18 27.10 13.64
CA ASN A 115 -28.73 28.22 14.37
C ASN A 115 -28.30 29.54 13.73
N GLN A 116 -29.20 30.52 13.76
CA GLN A 116 -28.93 31.85 13.26
C GLN A 116 -27.69 32.45 13.97
N PRO A 117 -26.79 33.14 13.24
CA PRO A 117 -25.62 33.76 13.85
C PRO A 117 -26.02 34.70 14.98
N ARG A 118 -25.46 34.48 16.17
CA ARG A 118 -25.44 35.49 17.23
C ARG A 118 -24.11 36.23 17.15
N LYS A 119 -24.17 37.55 17.00
CA LYS A 119 -22.95 38.38 17.12
C LYS A 119 -22.60 38.48 18.60
N TYR A 120 -21.51 37.89 19.01
CA TYR A 120 -20.96 38.14 20.34
C TYR A 120 -20.14 39.43 20.29
N GLN A 121 -20.36 40.33 21.24
CA GLN A 121 -19.42 41.45 21.42
C GLN A 121 -18.13 40.87 22.00
N ALA A 122 -16.99 41.41 21.57
CA ALA A 122 -15.70 41.05 22.13
C ALA A 122 -15.74 41.13 23.68
N PRO A 123 -15.06 40.21 24.39
CA PRO A 123 -15.02 40.23 25.85
C PRO A 123 -14.58 41.62 26.34
N GLN A 124 -15.39 42.24 27.20
CA GLN A 124 -15.05 43.48 27.90
C GLN A 124 -14.67 43.13 29.34
N PRO A 125 -13.41 42.75 29.61
CA PRO A 125 -12.97 42.42 30.96
C PRO A 125 -13.08 43.66 31.85
N ASP A 126 -13.65 43.47 33.04
CA ASP A 126 -13.59 44.47 34.09
C ASP A 126 -12.15 44.67 34.59
N LYS A 127 -11.97 45.56 35.57
CA LYS A 127 -10.66 45.82 36.21
C LYS A 127 -9.99 44.59 36.83
N ASN A 128 -10.70 43.49 37.00
CA ASN A 128 -10.20 42.22 37.54
C ASN A 128 -9.96 41.17 36.44
N GLY A 129 -10.12 41.54 35.16
CA GLY A 129 -9.98 40.61 34.04
C GLY A 129 -11.23 39.76 33.80
N VAL A 130 -12.34 40.03 34.49
CA VAL A 130 -13.56 39.23 34.37
C VAL A 130 -14.47 39.88 33.33
N SER A 131 -14.69 39.20 32.21
CA SER A 131 -15.75 39.58 31.27
C SER A 131 -17.08 39.00 31.75
N PRO A 132 -18.14 39.82 31.94
CA PRO A 132 -19.47 39.29 32.20
C PRO A 132 -19.90 38.35 31.05
N PRO A 133 -20.65 37.27 31.33
CA PRO A 133 -21.19 36.41 30.28
C PRO A 133 -21.96 37.25 29.26
N ASN A 134 -21.48 37.29 28.01
CA ASN A 134 -22.17 37.97 26.94
C ASN A 134 -23.22 37.01 26.37
N ALA A 135 -24.50 37.29 26.61
CA ALA A 135 -25.61 36.51 26.05
C ALA A 135 -25.69 36.57 24.50
N GLY A 136 -24.75 37.27 23.85
CA GLY A 136 -24.80 37.69 22.46
C GLY A 136 -25.49 39.05 22.35
N VAL A 137 -25.18 39.81 21.30
CA VAL A 137 -26.05 40.92 20.88
C VAL A 137 -27.36 40.28 20.44
N PRO A 138 -28.50 40.57 21.10
CA PRO A 138 -29.80 40.15 20.61
C PRO A 138 -29.97 40.64 19.16
N LEU A 139 -30.72 39.91 18.34
CA LEU A 139 -31.08 40.40 17.01
C LEU A 139 -31.60 41.85 17.11
N PRO A 140 -31.31 42.73 16.13
CA PRO A 140 -31.81 44.10 16.13
C PRO A 140 -33.31 44.12 16.50
N ALA A 141 -33.73 45.02 17.37
CA ALA A 141 -35.12 45.06 17.82
C ALA A 141 -36.09 45.07 16.61
N GLY A 142 -36.88 44.00 16.45
CA GLY A 142 -37.79 43.78 15.31
C GLY A 142 -37.33 42.76 14.28
N ALA A 143 -36.10 42.24 14.34
CA ALA A 143 -35.67 41.09 13.56
C ALA A 143 -36.22 39.80 14.20
N ALA A 144 -36.98 39.02 13.42
CA ALA A 144 -37.50 37.75 13.87
C ALA A 144 -36.35 36.78 14.20
N GLU A 145 -36.38 36.16 15.38
CA GLU A 145 -35.54 35.00 15.66
C GLU A 145 -35.97 33.89 14.69
N LEU A 146 -35.06 33.54 13.78
CA LEU A 146 -35.33 32.47 12.84
C LEU A 146 -35.23 31.15 13.61
N PRO A 147 -36.20 30.24 13.46
CA PRO A 147 -36.15 28.96 14.14
C PRO A 147 -34.89 28.21 13.71
N ALA A 148 -34.34 27.42 14.63
CA ALA A 148 -33.27 26.48 14.30
C ALA A 148 -33.70 25.58 13.14
N ARG A 149 -32.81 25.38 12.18
CA ARG A 149 -33.10 24.60 10.97
C ARG A 149 -32.32 23.29 11.02
N PRO A 150 -32.98 22.14 10.93
CA PRO A 150 -32.29 20.90 10.55
C PRO A 150 -31.53 21.13 9.25
N VAL A 151 -30.37 20.48 9.11
CA VAL A 151 -29.58 20.50 7.88
C VAL A 151 -29.15 19.08 7.55
N THR A 152 -28.99 18.79 6.26
CA THR A 152 -28.55 17.47 5.79
C THR A 152 -27.19 17.62 5.13
N LEU A 153 -26.14 17.45 5.93
CA LEU A 153 -24.75 17.65 5.51
C LEU A 153 -24.18 16.44 4.77
N LYS A 154 -23.45 16.71 3.70
CA LYS A 154 -22.65 15.73 2.95
C LYS A 154 -21.32 16.31 2.53
N ARG A 155 -20.39 15.45 2.10
CA ARG A 155 -19.19 15.91 1.40
C ARG A 155 -19.56 16.40 0.01
N ASN A 156 -18.99 17.51 -0.43
CA ASN A 156 -19.17 18.00 -1.79
C ASN A 156 -18.40 17.11 -2.78
N ASP A 157 -19.05 16.80 -3.90
CA ASP A 157 -18.56 15.86 -4.91
C ASP A 157 -17.39 16.45 -5.75
N LYS A 158 -17.10 17.75 -5.61
CA LYS A 158 -15.95 18.41 -6.25
C LYS A 158 -14.63 18.10 -5.51
N PRO A 159 -13.49 17.94 -6.22
CA PRO A 159 -12.17 17.87 -5.59
C PRO A 159 -11.96 19.09 -4.67
N ASN A 160 -11.61 18.86 -3.41
CA ASN A 160 -11.50 19.88 -2.34
C ASN A 160 -12.81 20.62 -1.99
N GLY A 161 -13.98 20.09 -2.34
CA GLY A 161 -15.26 20.80 -2.26
C GLY A 161 -15.84 21.08 -0.87
N GLY A 162 -15.16 20.73 0.23
CA GLY A 162 -15.67 20.95 1.59
C GLY A 162 -16.95 20.17 1.94
N ILE A 163 -17.66 20.61 2.98
CA ILE A 163 -18.94 20.05 3.44
C ILE A 163 -20.08 20.93 2.94
N ILE A 164 -21.15 20.33 2.41
CA ILE A 164 -22.31 21.04 1.86
C ILE A 164 -23.61 20.51 2.46
N ASP A 165 -24.53 21.41 2.76
CA ASP A 165 -25.92 21.08 3.10
C ASP A 165 -26.73 20.86 1.82
N THR A 166 -27.36 19.70 1.70
CA THR A 166 -28.19 19.33 0.54
C THR A 166 -29.49 20.12 0.44
N GLU A 167 -29.97 20.69 1.54
CA GLU A 167 -31.24 21.40 1.58
C GLU A 167 -31.07 22.86 1.16
N SER A 168 -30.10 23.56 1.76
CA SER A 168 -29.85 24.99 1.49
C SER A 168 -28.74 25.27 0.48
N GLY A 169 -27.97 24.24 0.09
CA GLY A 169 -26.77 24.39 -0.74
C GLY A 169 -25.60 25.07 -0.02
N SER A 170 -25.71 25.31 1.29
CA SER A 170 -24.69 26.04 2.06
C SER A 170 -23.46 25.21 2.33
N GLN A 171 -22.28 25.81 2.25
CA GLN A 171 -21.00 25.15 2.53
C GLN A 171 -20.56 25.42 3.98
N TRP A 172 -19.98 24.43 4.64
CA TRP A 172 -19.64 24.46 6.06
C TRP A 172 -18.15 24.17 6.30
N ASP A 173 -17.54 24.91 7.22
CA ASP A 173 -16.18 24.65 7.70
C ASP A 173 -16.17 23.73 8.94
N VAL A 174 -14.97 23.29 9.36
CA VAL A 174 -14.78 22.40 10.52
C VAL A 174 -15.25 23.02 11.85
N THR A 175 -15.38 24.35 11.93
CA THR A 175 -15.89 25.03 13.13
C THR A 175 -17.42 24.99 13.21
N GLY A 176 -18.06 24.35 12.23
CA GLY A 176 -19.50 24.25 12.11
C GLY A 176 -20.12 25.56 11.64
N ARG A 177 -19.37 26.45 10.98
CA ARG A 177 -19.90 27.70 10.41
C ARG A 177 -20.19 27.53 8.92
N ALA A 178 -21.36 27.98 8.50
CA ALA A 178 -21.67 28.10 7.09
C ALA A 178 -20.87 29.28 6.49
N VAL A 179 -20.00 29.00 5.53
CA VAL A 179 -19.09 29.98 4.91
C VAL A 179 -19.57 30.46 3.54
N ASP A 180 -20.54 29.76 2.94
CA ASP A 180 -21.12 30.09 1.65
C ASP A 180 -22.56 29.54 1.55
N GLY A 181 -23.36 30.08 0.63
CA GLY A 181 -24.76 29.69 0.39
C GLY A 181 -25.80 30.39 1.28
N GLU A 182 -27.04 29.90 1.27
CA GLU A 182 -28.20 30.55 1.91
C GLU A 182 -28.01 30.77 3.43
N LEU A 183 -27.38 29.82 4.11
CA LEU A 183 -27.18 29.83 5.55
C LEU A 183 -25.86 30.50 5.95
N THR A 184 -25.18 31.24 5.06
CA THR A 184 -23.90 31.90 5.36
C THR A 184 -23.95 32.65 6.71
N GLY A 185 -22.98 32.34 7.59
CA GLY A 185 -22.86 32.86 8.94
C GLY A 185 -23.55 32.03 10.03
N TRP A 186 -24.49 31.15 9.69
CA TRP A 186 -25.13 30.25 10.65
C TRP A 186 -24.13 29.24 11.22
N THR A 187 -24.43 28.72 12.41
CA THR A 187 -23.56 27.78 13.11
C THR A 187 -24.31 26.52 13.52
N LEU A 188 -23.71 25.35 13.34
CA LEU A 188 -24.20 24.09 13.85
C LEU A 188 -24.19 24.09 15.39
N THR A 189 -25.12 23.36 16.00
CA THR A 189 -25.14 23.16 17.45
C THR A 189 -23.98 22.26 17.88
N TRP A 190 -23.04 22.80 18.66
CA TRP A 190 -21.91 22.04 19.22
C TRP A 190 -22.38 20.92 20.15
N LEU A 191 -21.64 19.80 20.14
CA LEU A 191 -21.72 18.76 21.16
C LEU A 191 -20.54 18.87 22.13
N ASP A 192 -20.74 18.44 23.38
CA ASP A 192 -19.66 18.28 24.35
C ASP A 192 -18.68 17.23 23.83
N SER A 193 -17.53 17.71 23.33
CA SER A 193 -16.53 16.87 22.70
C SER A 193 -15.12 17.39 22.99
N THR A 194 -14.17 16.48 23.07
CA THR A 194 -12.78 16.78 23.39
C THR A 194 -11.82 15.83 22.69
N GLN A 195 -10.73 16.35 22.12
CA GLN A 195 -9.67 15.50 21.61
C GLN A 195 -8.66 15.20 22.70
N VAL A 196 -8.44 13.92 22.98
CA VAL A 196 -7.56 13.47 24.06
C VAL A 196 -6.98 12.10 23.72
N LYS A 197 -5.95 11.67 24.47
CA LYS A 197 -5.44 10.30 24.38
C LYS A 197 -6.42 9.30 24.99
N TRP A 198 -6.50 8.12 24.39
CA TRP A 198 -7.44 7.07 24.74
C TRP A 198 -7.37 6.66 26.22
N PHE A 199 -6.18 6.59 26.82
CA PHE A 199 -6.04 6.22 28.23
C PHE A 199 -6.81 7.17 29.16
N ALA A 200 -6.90 8.46 28.81
CA ALA A 200 -7.59 9.46 29.63
C ALA A 200 -9.09 9.42 29.39
N TRP A 201 -9.52 9.29 28.13
CA TRP A 201 -10.94 9.21 27.79
C TRP A 201 -11.60 7.95 28.37
N SER A 202 -10.98 6.79 28.15
CA SER A 202 -11.51 5.50 28.61
C SER A 202 -11.50 5.37 30.14
N ALA A 203 -10.58 6.04 30.83
CA ALA A 203 -10.59 6.09 32.29
C ALA A 203 -11.76 6.91 32.85
N GLU A 204 -12.10 8.05 32.22
CA GLU A 204 -13.23 8.89 32.64
C GLU A 204 -14.58 8.30 32.21
N TYR A 205 -14.65 7.69 31.03
CA TYR A 205 -15.85 7.05 30.48
C TYR A 205 -15.62 5.56 30.18
N PRO A 206 -15.56 4.68 31.19
CA PRO A 206 -15.27 3.24 30.98
C PRO A 206 -16.28 2.50 30.11
N LYS A 207 -17.50 3.03 30.01
CA LYS A 207 -18.58 2.48 29.16
C LYS A 207 -18.70 3.19 27.82
N THR A 208 -17.72 4.03 27.45
CA THR A 208 -17.75 4.73 26.17
C THR A 208 -17.89 3.73 25.03
N GLU A 209 -18.81 4.03 24.13
CA GLU A 209 -18.83 3.42 22.83
C GLU A 209 -17.62 3.90 22.04
N LEU A 210 -17.23 3.13 21.04
CA LEU A 210 -16.21 3.53 20.08
C LEU A 210 -16.90 3.61 18.74
N TYR A 211 -16.94 4.82 18.18
CA TYR A 211 -17.32 5.04 16.80
C TYR A 211 -16.37 4.25 15.92
N GLU A 212 -16.94 3.29 15.22
CA GLU A 212 -16.18 2.27 14.52
C GLU A 212 -15.11 1.60 15.41
N THR A 213 -15.54 0.84 16.43
CA THR A 213 -14.92 -0.51 16.62
C THR A 213 -15.68 -1.58 15.84
N GLY A 214 -16.23 -1.19 14.69
CA GLY A 214 -16.60 -2.08 13.60
C GLY A 214 -15.63 -2.02 12.42
N ASN A 215 -14.73 -1.02 12.37
CA ASN A 215 -13.69 -0.90 11.33
C ASN A 215 -12.73 0.29 11.56
N GLY A 216 -11.44 0.05 11.84
CA GLY A 216 -10.38 1.07 11.85
C GLY A 216 -9.84 1.35 13.25
N VAL A 217 -8.77 0.73 13.75
CA VAL A 217 -7.51 0.40 13.09
C VAL A 217 -7.65 -0.81 12.17
N ALA A 218 -7.32 -0.58 10.91
CA ALA A 218 -6.85 -1.66 10.08
C ALA A 218 -5.69 -2.31 10.84
N ASP A 219 -5.72 -3.61 11.10
CA ASP A 219 -4.48 -4.39 11.10
C ASP A 219 -3.92 -4.44 9.67
N TYR A 220 -3.81 -3.27 9.04
CA TYR A 220 -2.55 -2.88 8.49
C TYR A 220 -1.75 -2.25 9.64
N LYS A 221 -1.07 -3.10 10.42
CA LYS A 221 0.38 -2.98 10.28
C LYS A 221 0.61 -2.94 8.76
N PRO A 222 1.18 -1.85 8.17
CA PRO A 222 2.20 -2.18 7.21
C PRO A 222 2.98 -3.25 7.88
N LEU A 223 3.12 -4.42 7.25
CA LEU A 223 4.22 -5.30 7.57
C LEU A 223 5.33 -4.37 8.06
N THR A 224 5.53 -4.33 9.39
CA THR A 224 6.01 -3.11 10.06
C THR A 224 7.22 -2.65 9.27
N GLU A 225 7.45 -1.35 9.07
CA GLU A 225 8.75 -0.94 8.52
C GLU A 225 9.91 -1.58 9.32
N GLU A 226 9.64 -2.06 10.54
CA GLU A 226 10.53 -2.82 11.40
C GLU A 226 10.55 -4.36 11.20
N ALA A 227 9.75 -4.95 10.31
CA ALA A 227 9.77 -6.40 10.01
C ALA A 227 9.75 -6.77 8.52
N LEU A 228 9.76 -5.79 7.60
CA LEU A 228 10.19 -6.03 6.23
C LEU A 228 11.43 -5.23 5.95
N THR A 229 12.49 -5.92 5.54
CA THR A 229 13.51 -5.27 4.73
C THR A 229 12.83 -4.47 3.61
N PRO A 230 13.29 -3.24 3.29
CA PRO A 230 12.77 -2.38 2.21
C PRO A 230 12.56 -2.98 0.82
N ALA A 231 12.95 -4.23 0.66
CA ALA A 231 13.17 -4.93 -0.57
C ALA A 231 12.53 -6.32 -0.49
N GLY A 232 11.28 -6.39 -0.03
CA GLY A 232 10.50 -7.64 -0.01
C GLY A 232 11.22 -8.85 0.64
N PRO A 233 10.88 -10.07 0.22
CA PRO A 233 11.48 -11.32 0.72
C PRO A 233 12.99 -11.44 0.44
N LEU A 234 13.47 -10.83 -0.66
CA LEU A 234 14.89 -10.85 -1.02
C LEU A 234 15.78 -9.93 -0.16
N GLY A 235 15.18 -8.99 0.59
CA GLY A 235 15.88 -8.02 1.42
C GLY A 235 17.03 -7.28 0.73
N ASN A 236 18.07 -6.89 1.46
CA ASN A 236 19.32 -6.45 0.83
C ASN A 236 19.94 -7.66 0.12
N LEU A 237 19.92 -7.68 -1.21
CA LEU A 237 20.39 -8.81 -2.04
C LEU A 237 21.77 -9.26 -1.56
N ASP A 238 21.84 -10.39 -0.90
CA ASP A 238 23.10 -10.99 -0.51
C ASP A 238 23.42 -12.09 -1.50
N VAL A 239 24.48 -11.88 -2.26
CA VAL A 239 24.99 -12.84 -3.22
C VAL A 239 25.48 -14.13 -2.57
N SER A 240 25.82 -14.11 -1.27
CA SER A 240 26.40 -15.27 -0.58
C SER A 240 25.40 -16.36 -0.22
N VAL A 241 24.08 -16.09 -0.28
CA VAL A 241 23.03 -17.08 0.03
C VAL A 241 22.47 -17.77 -1.21
N ARG A 242 23.09 -17.55 -2.37
CA ARG A 242 22.65 -18.05 -3.68
C ARG A 242 23.46 -19.27 -4.07
N HIS A 243 22.78 -20.31 -4.50
CA HIS A 243 23.45 -21.51 -4.99
C HIS A 243 22.64 -22.15 -6.11
N PHE A 244 23.31 -22.97 -6.90
CA PHE A 244 22.63 -23.85 -7.83
C PHE A 244 22.37 -25.19 -7.17
N ALA A 245 21.24 -25.78 -7.52
CA ALA A 245 20.84 -27.10 -7.09
C ALA A 245 20.13 -27.83 -8.23
N ILE A 246 20.11 -29.15 -8.17
CA ILE A 246 19.24 -29.98 -9.00
C ILE A 246 17.91 -30.16 -8.28
N LEU A 247 16.81 -29.84 -8.96
CA LEU A 247 15.47 -30.04 -8.43
C LEU A 247 15.11 -31.54 -8.48
N LYS A 248 14.88 -32.15 -7.32
CA LYS A 248 14.63 -33.60 -7.19
C LYS A 248 13.16 -33.95 -6.97
N ALA A 249 12.38 -33.06 -6.37
CA ALA A 249 10.94 -33.23 -6.22
C ALA A 249 10.28 -31.87 -5.98
N ILE A 250 8.99 -31.79 -6.28
CA ILE A 250 8.14 -30.60 -6.10
C ILE A 250 6.86 -31.06 -5.38
N ASP A 251 6.50 -30.36 -4.31
CA ASP A 251 5.24 -30.48 -3.61
C ASP A 251 4.55 -29.11 -3.65
N VAL A 252 3.61 -28.98 -4.58
CA VAL A 252 2.91 -27.72 -4.87
C VAL A 252 1.97 -27.35 -3.73
N GLU A 253 1.33 -28.34 -3.10
CA GLU A 253 0.35 -28.13 -2.03
C GLU A 253 1.01 -27.53 -0.79
N ASN A 254 2.17 -28.06 -0.41
CA ASN A 254 2.92 -27.59 0.76
C ASN A 254 3.95 -26.50 0.42
N GLN A 255 4.03 -26.04 -0.84
CA GLN A 255 5.04 -25.10 -1.33
C GLN A 255 6.47 -25.55 -1.00
N GLN A 256 6.76 -26.84 -1.22
CA GLN A 256 8.03 -27.45 -0.91
C GLN A 256 8.75 -27.95 -2.16
N VAL A 257 10.07 -27.89 -2.12
CA VAL A 257 10.95 -28.50 -3.13
C VAL A 257 12.02 -29.34 -2.45
N THR A 258 12.40 -30.44 -3.09
CA THR A 258 13.57 -31.23 -2.70
C THR A 258 14.71 -30.86 -3.64
N LEU A 259 15.84 -30.43 -3.07
CA LEU A 259 16.98 -29.91 -3.78
C LEU A 259 18.21 -30.75 -3.51
N GLN A 260 19.01 -31.03 -4.54
CA GLN A 260 20.39 -31.49 -4.37
C GLN A 260 21.32 -30.33 -4.69
N VAL A 261 21.85 -29.68 -3.65
CA VAL A 261 22.80 -28.57 -3.79
C VAL A 261 24.10 -29.08 -4.40
N GLU A 262 24.66 -28.33 -5.35
CA GLU A 262 25.89 -28.73 -6.02
C GLU A 262 27.05 -28.87 -5.03
N GLY A 263 27.69 -30.04 -5.02
CA GLY A 263 28.78 -30.35 -4.10
C GLY A 263 28.34 -30.83 -2.72
N GLU A 264 27.03 -30.92 -2.45
CA GLU A 264 26.49 -31.39 -1.18
C GLU A 264 25.67 -32.69 -1.35
N SER A 265 25.65 -33.50 -0.31
CA SER A 265 24.79 -34.69 -0.17
C SER A 265 24.53 -34.91 1.31
N PRO A 266 23.30 -35.22 1.74
CA PRO A 266 22.12 -35.64 0.95
C PRO A 266 21.28 -34.49 0.38
N SER A 267 20.25 -34.83 -0.41
CA SER A 267 19.22 -33.87 -0.82
C SER A 267 18.45 -33.31 0.37
N ILE A 268 17.95 -32.09 0.21
CA ILE A 268 17.37 -31.30 1.28
C ILE A 268 15.98 -30.81 0.87
N VAL A 269 15.00 -30.97 1.75
CA VAL A 269 13.66 -30.40 1.59
C VAL A 269 13.67 -28.95 2.09
N ARG A 270 13.08 -28.06 1.31
CA ARG A 270 12.95 -26.63 1.62
C ARG A 270 11.54 -26.17 1.29
N THR A 271 11.00 -25.31 2.14
CA THR A 271 9.71 -24.64 1.93
C THR A 271 9.97 -23.25 1.34
N LEU A 272 9.16 -22.83 0.38
CA LEU A 272 9.15 -21.45 -0.10
C LEU A 272 8.44 -20.58 0.94
N GLU A 273 9.00 -19.41 1.27
CA GLU A 273 8.29 -18.48 2.12
C GLU A 273 7.07 -17.88 1.39
N PRO A 274 6.01 -17.43 2.09
CA PRO A 274 4.77 -16.96 1.44
C PRO A 274 4.92 -15.81 0.43
N GLY A 275 6.06 -15.12 0.42
CA GLY A 275 6.37 -14.07 -0.54
C GLY A 275 7.42 -14.45 -1.59
N ALA A 276 7.90 -15.69 -1.61
CA ALA A 276 9.03 -16.09 -2.44
C ALA A 276 8.82 -15.76 -3.92
N GLU A 277 9.87 -15.26 -4.56
CA GLU A 277 9.89 -15.03 -6.00
C GLU A 277 10.05 -16.35 -6.74
N VAL A 278 9.21 -16.60 -7.73
CA VAL A 278 9.25 -17.83 -8.53
C VAL A 278 9.34 -17.46 -9.99
N TRP A 279 10.42 -17.87 -10.64
CA TRP A 279 10.75 -17.49 -12.02
C TRP A 279 10.95 -18.70 -12.91
N CYS A 280 10.22 -18.72 -14.02
CA CYS A 280 10.26 -19.76 -15.03
C CYS A 280 10.43 -19.08 -16.39
N SER A 281 11.41 -19.53 -17.17
CA SER A 281 11.61 -19.10 -18.55
C SER A 281 11.71 -17.58 -18.73
N GLY A 282 12.38 -16.90 -17.79
CA GLY A 282 12.56 -15.45 -17.82
C GLY A 282 11.29 -14.64 -17.52
N TRP A 283 10.29 -15.24 -16.89
CA TRP A 283 9.09 -14.57 -16.40
C TRP A 283 8.69 -15.11 -15.02
N TRP A 284 7.75 -14.46 -14.33
CA TRP A 284 7.14 -15.04 -13.15
C TRP A 284 6.48 -16.40 -13.47
N GLY A 285 6.36 -17.26 -12.45
CA GLY A 285 5.76 -18.58 -12.59
C GLY A 285 5.38 -19.23 -11.26
N ARG A 286 5.13 -20.54 -11.33
CA ARG A 286 4.73 -21.40 -10.19
C ARG A 286 5.58 -22.65 -10.11
N LEU A 287 5.55 -23.28 -8.93
CA LEU A 287 6.25 -24.53 -8.67
C LEU A 287 5.91 -25.64 -9.66
N ASP A 288 4.65 -25.76 -10.09
CA ASP A 288 4.20 -26.81 -11.00
C ASP A 288 4.68 -26.62 -12.45
N GLN A 289 5.31 -25.48 -12.77
CA GLN A 289 5.90 -25.21 -14.07
C GLN A 289 7.39 -25.62 -14.15
N PHE A 290 8.00 -25.97 -13.03
CA PHE A 290 9.36 -26.51 -13.01
C PHE A 290 9.39 -27.97 -13.44
N VAL A 291 10.53 -28.38 -14.00
CA VAL A 291 10.78 -29.77 -14.39
C VAL A 291 11.74 -30.41 -13.39
N VAL A 292 11.31 -31.51 -12.77
CA VAL A 292 12.20 -32.32 -11.91
C VAL A 292 13.39 -32.83 -12.74
N GLY A 293 14.59 -32.68 -12.20
CA GLY A 293 15.86 -32.96 -12.86
C GLY A 293 16.57 -31.72 -13.40
N ASP A 294 15.86 -30.60 -13.56
CA ASP A 294 16.46 -29.34 -13.97
C ASP A 294 17.31 -28.72 -12.87
N ARG A 295 18.37 -28.04 -13.30
CA ARG A 295 19.18 -27.17 -12.48
C ARG A 295 18.44 -25.86 -12.22
N VAL A 296 18.28 -25.53 -10.95
CA VAL A 296 17.59 -24.33 -10.50
C VAL A 296 18.55 -23.44 -9.73
N TRP A 297 18.25 -22.16 -9.75
CA TRP A 297 18.92 -21.14 -8.97
C TRP A 297 18.09 -20.79 -7.74
N VAL A 298 18.70 -20.98 -6.57
CA VAL A 298 18.01 -20.93 -5.29
C VAL A 298 18.61 -19.85 -4.42
N TRP A 299 17.76 -19.01 -3.85
CA TRP A 299 18.12 -18.05 -2.83
C TRP A 299 17.46 -18.45 -1.52
N ASN A 300 18.30 -18.68 -0.51
CA ASN A 300 17.82 -18.97 0.83
C ASN A 300 17.35 -17.69 1.52
N SER A 301 16.23 -17.79 2.25
CA SER A 301 15.70 -16.67 3.03
C SER A 301 16.64 -16.29 4.16
N LYS A 302 16.81 -14.98 4.38
CA LYS A 302 17.55 -14.47 5.53
C LYS A 302 16.70 -14.38 6.79
N HIS A 303 15.38 -14.37 6.63
CA HIS A 303 14.45 -14.21 7.74
C HIS A 303 14.50 -15.37 8.73
N ASP A 304 14.89 -16.56 8.26
CA ASP A 304 14.90 -17.77 9.06
C ASP A 304 16.26 -18.51 9.05
N ALA A 305 17.34 -17.77 8.78
CA ALA A 305 18.70 -18.30 8.67
C ALA A 305 18.85 -19.40 7.59
N GLY A 306 18.16 -19.23 6.46
CA GLY A 306 18.27 -20.06 5.27
C GLY A 306 17.53 -21.38 5.33
N LYS A 307 16.50 -21.47 6.18
CA LYS A 307 15.65 -22.66 6.29
C LYS A 307 14.56 -22.69 5.21
N SER A 308 14.17 -21.54 4.70
CA SER A 308 13.24 -21.40 3.58
C SER A 308 13.90 -20.77 2.36
N ILE A 309 13.17 -20.76 1.24
CA ILE A 309 13.57 -20.17 -0.03
C ILE A 309 12.83 -18.84 -0.20
N SER A 310 13.56 -17.78 -0.54
CA SER A 310 13.03 -16.45 -0.88
C SER A 310 12.96 -16.19 -2.38
N LEU A 311 13.77 -16.89 -3.18
CA LEU A 311 13.65 -16.93 -4.65
C LEU A 311 14.03 -18.30 -5.20
N LEU A 312 13.21 -18.80 -6.11
CA LEU A 312 13.46 -19.97 -6.92
C LEU A 312 13.34 -19.59 -8.40
N ALA A 313 14.40 -19.80 -9.17
CA ALA A 313 14.44 -19.51 -10.59
C ALA A 313 14.98 -20.72 -11.35
N ASP A 314 14.49 -20.93 -12.58
CA ASP A 314 15.19 -21.81 -13.51
C ASP A 314 16.50 -21.15 -14.02
N GLU A 315 17.36 -21.95 -14.66
CA GLU A 315 18.67 -21.47 -15.11
C GLU A 315 18.53 -20.42 -16.22
N LEU A 316 17.47 -20.48 -17.02
CA LEU A 316 17.12 -19.47 -18.01
C LEU A 316 16.83 -18.11 -17.36
N SER A 317 16.05 -18.08 -16.29
CA SER A 317 15.66 -16.85 -15.61
C SER A 317 16.85 -16.18 -14.91
N GLU A 318 17.77 -16.98 -14.34
CA GLU A 318 19.04 -16.44 -13.82
C GLU A 318 19.84 -15.71 -14.91
N GLN A 319 19.92 -16.30 -16.10
CA GLN A 319 20.57 -15.69 -17.25
C GLN A 319 19.84 -14.46 -17.78
N GLU A 320 18.51 -14.39 -17.70
CA GLU A 320 17.79 -13.14 -18.02
C GLU A 320 18.20 -12.01 -17.09
N PHE A 321 18.35 -12.30 -15.79
CA PHE A 321 18.74 -11.25 -14.86
C PHE A 321 20.13 -10.69 -15.17
N TYR A 322 21.13 -11.53 -15.47
CA TYR A 322 22.50 -11.09 -15.73
C TYR A 322 22.79 -10.72 -17.20
N GLY A 323 22.02 -11.28 -18.12
CA GLY A 323 22.26 -11.26 -19.56
C GLY A 323 22.71 -12.62 -20.10
N ALA A 324 22.48 -12.82 -21.39
CA ALA A 324 22.82 -14.04 -22.11
C ALA A 324 24.30 -14.44 -21.93
N SER A 325 24.55 -15.75 -21.93
CA SER A 325 25.91 -16.29 -21.91
C SER A 325 26.57 -16.17 -23.28
N ILE A 326 27.87 -15.85 -23.30
CA ILE A 326 28.63 -15.71 -24.55
C ILE A 326 29.48 -16.95 -24.80
N VAL A 327 29.39 -17.50 -26.01
CA VAL A 327 30.20 -18.65 -26.43
C VAL A 327 31.68 -18.27 -26.51
N GLY A 328 32.50 -18.89 -25.66
CA GLY A 328 33.95 -18.72 -25.64
C GLY A 328 34.68 -19.75 -26.51
N ALA A 329 34.28 -21.02 -26.44
CA ALA A 329 34.83 -22.09 -27.27
C ALA A 329 33.80 -23.21 -27.45
N ILE A 330 33.94 -23.97 -28.54
CA ILE A 330 33.10 -25.13 -28.86
C ILE A 330 34.03 -26.31 -29.10
N ASP A 331 33.86 -27.38 -28.33
CA ASP A 331 34.59 -28.64 -28.49
C ASP A 331 33.62 -29.72 -28.99
N ARG A 332 33.88 -30.25 -30.18
CA ARG A 332 33.07 -31.30 -30.81
C ARG A 332 33.80 -32.62 -30.66
N GLN A 333 33.51 -33.30 -29.56
CA GLN A 333 34.16 -34.57 -29.21
C GLN A 333 33.73 -35.72 -30.12
N SER A 334 32.47 -35.71 -30.59
CA SER A 334 31.93 -36.66 -31.57
C SER A 334 30.72 -36.09 -32.32
N SER A 335 30.13 -36.88 -33.22
CA SER A 335 28.86 -36.53 -33.89
C SER A 335 27.68 -36.35 -32.94
N ASP A 336 27.73 -36.97 -31.75
CA ASP A 336 26.60 -37.07 -30.82
C ASP A 336 26.91 -36.48 -29.43
N SER A 337 28.11 -35.92 -29.23
CA SER A 337 28.54 -35.27 -28.00
C SER A 337 29.43 -34.07 -28.31
N ALA A 338 29.04 -32.92 -27.77
CA ALA A 338 29.82 -31.69 -27.83
C ALA A 338 29.80 -31.01 -26.46
N SER A 339 30.75 -30.11 -26.23
CA SER A 339 30.74 -29.22 -25.09
C SER A 339 30.98 -27.78 -25.51
N VAL A 340 30.40 -26.85 -24.76
CA VAL A 340 30.54 -25.42 -25.03
C VAL A 340 31.04 -24.73 -23.78
N ALA A 341 32.17 -24.05 -23.94
CA ALA A 341 32.70 -23.14 -22.92
C ALA A 341 32.01 -21.79 -23.07
N LEU A 342 31.37 -21.35 -21.99
CA LEU A 342 30.56 -20.14 -21.91
C LEU A 342 31.22 -19.15 -20.97
N THR A 343 31.12 -17.87 -21.32
CA THR A 343 31.51 -16.74 -20.47
C THR A 343 30.25 -16.01 -20.04
N MET A 344 30.07 -15.85 -18.73
CA MET A 344 28.90 -15.19 -18.13
C MET A 344 29.28 -13.81 -17.57
N GLY A 345 28.44 -12.81 -17.84
CA GLY A 345 28.56 -11.46 -17.29
C GLY A 345 27.89 -11.33 -15.92
N ARG A 346 28.46 -11.97 -14.88
CA ARG A 346 28.05 -11.72 -13.49
C ARG A 346 28.81 -10.51 -12.95
N GLY A 347 28.19 -9.70 -12.07
CA GLY A 347 28.84 -8.52 -11.50
C GLY A 347 30.23 -8.86 -10.94
N GLY A 348 31.29 -8.38 -11.60
CA GLY A 348 32.68 -8.73 -11.26
C GLY A 348 33.43 -9.44 -12.40
N LYS A 349 34.31 -10.40 -12.05
CA LYS A 349 35.12 -11.13 -13.04
C LYS A 349 34.24 -12.10 -13.84
N PRO A 350 34.40 -12.19 -15.17
CA PRO A 350 33.67 -13.15 -15.98
C PRO A 350 33.87 -14.57 -15.46
N VAL A 351 32.76 -15.29 -15.26
CA VAL A 351 32.80 -16.69 -14.84
C VAL A 351 32.70 -17.55 -16.09
N SER A 352 33.64 -18.47 -16.25
CA SER A 352 33.62 -19.45 -17.34
C SER A 352 33.05 -20.77 -16.86
N ARG A 353 32.18 -21.37 -17.67
CA ARG A 353 31.59 -22.69 -17.41
C ARG A 353 31.56 -23.50 -18.69
N THR A 354 31.78 -24.80 -18.60
CA THR A 354 31.59 -25.72 -19.73
C THR A 354 30.31 -26.51 -19.50
N ILE A 355 29.45 -26.57 -20.52
CA ILE A 355 28.25 -27.42 -20.51
C ILE A 355 28.40 -28.54 -21.55
N ALA A 356 27.93 -29.74 -21.20
CA ALA A 356 27.82 -30.87 -22.12
C ALA A 356 26.51 -30.76 -22.89
N LEU A 357 26.53 -31.11 -24.17
CA LEU A 357 25.40 -31.04 -25.08
C LEU A 357 25.08 -32.41 -25.66
N SER A 358 23.80 -32.66 -25.86
CA SER A 358 23.29 -33.83 -26.58
C SER A 358 23.14 -33.54 -28.08
N LYS A 359 22.91 -34.58 -28.88
CA LYS A 359 22.59 -34.46 -30.31
C LYS A 359 21.34 -33.62 -30.59
N ALA A 360 20.38 -33.59 -29.66
CA ALA A 360 19.12 -32.87 -29.83
C ALA A 360 19.29 -31.34 -29.67
N ASP A 361 20.39 -30.92 -29.05
CA ASP A 361 20.74 -29.51 -28.86
C ASP A 361 21.43 -29.00 -30.14
N SER A 362 20.66 -28.44 -31.06
CA SER A 362 21.18 -27.97 -32.35
C SER A 362 22.26 -26.90 -32.16
N ILE A 363 23.53 -27.27 -32.40
CA ILE A 363 24.70 -26.37 -32.38
C ILE A 363 25.39 -26.27 -33.75
N ALA A 364 24.73 -26.71 -34.82
CA ALA A 364 25.31 -26.69 -36.16
C ALA A 364 25.72 -25.26 -36.56
N ASP A 365 24.91 -24.27 -36.16
CA ASP A 365 25.09 -22.87 -36.52
C ASP A 365 25.72 -22.00 -35.43
N LEU A 366 26.01 -22.57 -34.25
CA LEU A 366 26.55 -21.83 -33.11
C LEU A 366 28.03 -21.45 -33.33
N LYS A 367 28.36 -20.19 -33.10
CA LYS A 367 29.71 -19.63 -33.29
C LYS A 367 30.24 -19.04 -31.99
N VAL A 368 31.57 -18.96 -31.92
CA VAL A 368 32.24 -18.19 -30.86
C VAL A 368 31.78 -16.73 -30.92
N LYS A 369 31.51 -16.14 -29.75
CA LYS A 369 30.88 -14.83 -29.51
C LYS A 369 29.36 -14.77 -29.69
N ASP A 370 28.70 -15.85 -30.10
CA ASP A 370 27.24 -15.87 -30.09
C ASP A 370 26.73 -15.79 -28.64
N ALA A 371 25.60 -15.11 -28.47
CA ALA A 371 24.84 -15.09 -27.22
C ALA A 371 23.86 -16.27 -27.20
N LEU A 372 23.72 -16.91 -26.04
CA LEU A 372 22.76 -18.00 -25.84
C LEU A 372 22.23 -18.04 -24.41
N TYR A 373 21.11 -18.74 -24.27
CA TYR A 373 20.49 -19.14 -23.01
C TYR A 373 20.45 -20.67 -22.96
N TYR A 374 20.45 -21.25 -21.78
CA TYR A 374 20.45 -22.71 -21.64
C TYR A 374 19.84 -23.17 -20.32
N GLN A 375 19.38 -24.43 -20.30
CA GLN A 375 18.92 -25.12 -19.09
C GLN A 375 19.64 -26.46 -18.99
N THR A 376 20.30 -26.72 -17.86
CA THR A 376 21.03 -27.96 -17.59
C THR A 376 20.29 -28.88 -16.63
N THR A 377 20.68 -30.15 -16.69
CA THR A 377 20.34 -31.24 -15.78
C THR A 377 21.64 -31.92 -15.34
N GLU A 378 21.55 -32.99 -14.54
CA GLU A 378 22.73 -33.82 -14.22
C GLU A 378 23.37 -34.49 -15.44
N ALA A 379 22.60 -34.72 -16.50
CA ALA A 379 23.08 -35.40 -17.70
C ALA A 379 23.72 -34.45 -18.73
N GLY A 380 23.60 -33.13 -18.56
CA GLY A 380 24.01 -32.11 -19.52
C GLY A 380 22.89 -31.10 -19.80
N ALA A 381 23.05 -30.30 -20.86
CA ALA A 381 22.01 -29.38 -21.31
C ALA A 381 20.75 -30.15 -21.72
N ARG A 382 19.60 -29.70 -21.23
CA ARG A 382 18.28 -30.14 -21.70
C ARG A 382 17.86 -29.37 -22.94
N PHE A 383 18.25 -28.10 -23.03
CA PHE A 383 18.15 -27.28 -24.24
C PHE A 383 19.13 -26.10 -24.21
N VAL A 384 19.42 -25.62 -25.41
CA VAL A 384 20.18 -24.39 -25.69
C VAL A 384 19.34 -23.53 -26.63
N LEU A 385 19.21 -22.25 -26.33
CA LEU A 385 18.36 -21.30 -27.02
C LEU A 385 19.17 -20.09 -27.46
N THR A 386 18.95 -19.63 -28.68
CA THR A 386 19.33 -18.28 -29.11
C THR A 386 18.48 -17.23 -28.36
N PRO A 387 18.87 -15.94 -28.34
CA PRO A 387 18.06 -14.90 -27.73
C PRO A 387 16.64 -14.82 -28.32
N VAL A 388 16.49 -15.08 -29.62
CA VAL A 388 15.18 -15.10 -30.29
C VAL A 388 14.32 -16.27 -29.80
N GLU A 389 14.89 -17.46 -29.70
CA GLU A 389 14.18 -18.64 -29.19
C GLU A 389 13.83 -18.47 -27.70
N PHE A 390 14.70 -17.84 -26.91
CA PHE A 390 14.40 -17.56 -25.51
C PHE A 390 13.20 -16.61 -25.34
N GLU A 391 13.11 -15.55 -26.15
CA GLU A 391 11.92 -14.67 -26.14
C GLU A 391 10.65 -15.43 -26.54
N GLN A 392 10.73 -16.42 -27.44
CA GLN A 392 9.58 -17.27 -27.78
C GLN A 392 9.15 -18.16 -26.60
N VAL A 393 10.12 -18.74 -25.86
CA VAL A 393 9.84 -19.54 -24.66
C VAL A 393 9.22 -18.66 -23.57
N ARG A 394 9.73 -17.45 -23.36
CA ARG A 394 9.14 -16.46 -22.43
C ARG A 394 7.71 -16.09 -22.82
N ALA A 395 7.48 -15.76 -24.10
CA ALA A 395 6.15 -15.41 -24.58
C ALA A 395 5.15 -16.56 -24.38
N LYS A 396 5.61 -17.81 -24.55
CA LYS A 396 4.82 -19.00 -24.25
C LYS A 396 4.46 -19.08 -22.76
N GLN A 397 5.43 -18.92 -21.86
CA GLN A 397 5.20 -18.89 -20.41
C GLN A 397 4.16 -17.83 -20.01
N MET A 398 4.28 -16.61 -20.56
CA MET A 398 3.31 -15.54 -20.31
C MET A 398 1.90 -15.90 -20.79
N SER A 399 1.79 -16.53 -21.97
CA SER A 399 0.52 -16.99 -22.54
C SER A 399 -0.13 -18.09 -21.69
N GLU A 400 0.67 -19.06 -21.23
CA GLU A 400 0.21 -20.14 -20.34
C GLU A 400 -0.33 -19.58 -19.02
N LEU A 401 0.36 -18.60 -18.41
CA LEU A 401 -0.13 -17.94 -17.20
C LEU A 401 -1.40 -17.11 -17.45
N LYS A 402 -1.47 -16.37 -18.56
CA LYS A 402 -2.69 -15.65 -18.97
C LYS A 402 -3.88 -16.60 -19.08
N GLN A 403 -3.69 -17.75 -19.73
CA GLN A 403 -4.72 -18.78 -19.86
C GLN A 403 -5.12 -19.32 -18.49
N ARG A 404 -4.14 -19.59 -17.62
CA ARG A 404 -4.38 -20.07 -16.25
C ARG A 404 -5.24 -19.09 -15.45
N TRP A 405 -4.93 -17.79 -15.42
CA TRP A 405 -5.75 -16.83 -14.66
C TRP A 405 -7.15 -16.63 -15.25
N THR A 406 -7.32 -16.84 -16.55
CA THR A 406 -8.66 -16.87 -17.16
C THR A 406 -9.49 -18.06 -16.63
N GLN A 407 -8.83 -19.17 -16.30
CA GLN A 407 -9.48 -20.38 -15.82
C GLN A 407 -9.66 -20.40 -14.30
N GLU A 408 -8.57 -20.20 -13.56
CA GLU A 408 -8.47 -20.30 -12.10
C GLU A 408 -8.77 -18.97 -11.38
N GLY A 409 -8.47 -17.84 -12.01
CA GLY A 409 -8.52 -16.51 -11.42
C GLY A 409 -7.16 -15.99 -10.95
N LEU A 410 -7.07 -14.68 -10.70
CA LEU A 410 -5.87 -14.03 -10.19
C LEU A 410 -5.67 -14.41 -8.72
N PRO A 411 -4.57 -15.06 -8.37
CA PRO A 411 -4.38 -15.62 -7.07
C PRO A 411 -3.82 -14.57 -6.11
N GLY A 412 -4.43 -14.44 -4.94
CA GLY A 412 -4.08 -13.45 -3.94
C GLY A 412 -4.42 -13.91 -2.53
N THR A 413 -4.08 -13.07 -1.57
CA THR A 413 -4.32 -13.34 -0.15
C THR A 413 -5.26 -12.29 0.39
N LEU A 414 -6.27 -12.73 1.13
CA LEU A 414 -7.15 -11.82 1.86
C LEU A 414 -6.35 -11.11 2.95
N VAL A 415 -6.19 -9.80 2.82
CA VAL A 415 -5.43 -8.99 3.79
C VAL A 415 -6.32 -8.18 4.70
N PHE A 416 -7.56 -7.88 4.27
CA PHE A 416 -8.49 -7.13 5.10
C PHE A 416 -9.95 -7.49 4.83
N ARG A 417 -10.78 -7.37 5.88
CA ARG A 417 -12.23 -7.50 5.81
C ARG A 417 -12.88 -6.25 6.38
N HIS A 418 -13.84 -5.70 5.65
CA HIS A 418 -14.68 -4.59 6.05
C HIS A 418 -16.12 -5.07 6.10
N ASP A 419 -16.45 -5.85 7.13
CA ASP A 419 -17.74 -6.56 7.23
C ASP A 419 -18.94 -5.61 7.29
N ASP A 420 -18.78 -4.42 7.88
CA ASP A 420 -19.76 -3.34 7.92
C ASP A 420 -20.14 -2.82 6.50
N ARG A 421 -19.16 -2.80 5.59
CA ARG A 421 -19.29 -2.30 4.22
C ARG A 421 -19.42 -3.40 3.18
N GLN A 422 -19.43 -4.67 3.60
CA GLN A 422 -19.37 -5.83 2.71
C GLN A 422 -18.20 -5.72 1.72
N GLN A 423 -17.04 -5.24 2.20
CA GLN A 423 -15.84 -5.09 1.39
C GLN A 423 -14.73 -6.00 1.89
N ILE A 424 -13.83 -6.39 1.00
CA ILE A 424 -12.61 -7.11 1.32
C ILE A 424 -11.44 -6.52 0.56
N GLU A 425 -10.24 -6.68 1.07
CA GLU A 425 -9.01 -6.28 0.38
C GLU A 425 -8.16 -7.52 0.11
N LEU A 426 -7.82 -7.72 -1.17
CA LEU A 426 -6.92 -8.77 -1.61
C LEU A 426 -5.55 -8.17 -1.96
N MET A 427 -4.48 -8.78 -1.47
CA MET A 427 -3.14 -8.54 -1.96
C MET A 427 -2.82 -9.60 -3.01
N LEU A 428 -2.58 -9.18 -4.25
CA LEU A 428 -2.26 -10.09 -5.34
C LEU A 428 -0.82 -10.59 -5.24
N ASP A 429 -0.61 -11.85 -5.65
CA ASP A 429 0.73 -12.45 -5.69
C ASP A 429 1.56 -11.90 -6.83
N HIS A 430 2.89 -12.01 -6.70
CA HIS A 430 3.84 -11.47 -7.64
C HIS A 430 3.61 -11.91 -9.08
N GLU A 431 3.30 -13.19 -9.26
CA GLU A 431 2.94 -13.74 -10.58
C GLU A 431 1.78 -13.00 -11.26
N SER A 432 0.85 -12.46 -10.48
CA SER A 432 -0.41 -11.91 -10.95
C SER A 432 -0.45 -10.39 -10.96
N MET A 433 0.60 -9.70 -10.46
CA MET A 433 0.58 -8.25 -10.26
C MET A 433 0.41 -7.49 -11.57
N PHE A 434 1.10 -7.90 -12.64
CA PHE A 434 1.00 -7.25 -13.95
C PHE A 434 -0.44 -7.30 -14.49
N TRP A 435 -1.12 -8.43 -14.38
CA TRP A 435 -2.51 -8.58 -14.81
C TRP A 435 -3.49 -7.96 -13.81
N GLY A 436 -3.19 -8.01 -12.52
CA GLY A 436 -3.95 -7.33 -11.48
C GLY A 436 -4.04 -5.82 -11.71
N ARG A 437 -2.99 -5.22 -12.28
CA ARG A 437 -2.96 -3.80 -12.67
C ARG A 437 -3.75 -3.48 -13.95
N THR A 438 -4.34 -4.47 -14.61
CA THR A 438 -5.28 -4.30 -15.74
C THR A 438 -6.75 -4.35 -15.30
N LEU A 439 -7.02 -4.63 -14.02
CA LEU A 439 -8.36 -4.59 -13.47
C LEU A 439 -8.88 -3.15 -13.50
N LEU A 440 -10.14 -2.98 -13.87
CA LEU A 440 -10.80 -1.68 -13.94
C LEU A 440 -11.71 -1.51 -12.73
N SER A 441 -12.03 -0.25 -12.40
CA SER A 441 -13.17 0.01 -11.51
C SER A 441 -14.42 -0.68 -12.09
N ASP A 442 -15.19 -1.28 -11.19
CA ASP A 442 -16.44 -1.98 -11.50
C ASP A 442 -16.31 -3.31 -12.26
N ASP A 443 -15.08 -3.80 -12.46
CA ASP A 443 -14.87 -5.17 -12.94
C ASP A 443 -15.52 -6.18 -12.00
N LYS A 444 -16.32 -7.08 -12.56
CA LYS A 444 -16.96 -8.18 -11.83
C LYS A 444 -16.05 -9.38 -11.74
N LEU A 445 -15.96 -9.94 -10.54
CA LEU A 445 -15.10 -11.06 -10.18
C LEU A 445 -15.92 -12.17 -9.52
N THR A 446 -15.56 -13.43 -9.80
CA THR A 446 -15.88 -14.56 -8.93
C THR A 446 -14.66 -14.88 -8.09
N LEU A 447 -14.81 -14.80 -6.78
CA LEU A 447 -13.79 -15.18 -5.81
C LEU A 447 -13.99 -16.64 -5.45
N THR A 448 -12.97 -17.47 -5.68
CA THR A 448 -12.93 -18.86 -5.23
C THR A 448 -12.10 -18.93 -3.95
N LEU A 449 -12.70 -19.47 -2.89
CA LEU A 449 -12.09 -19.65 -1.57
C LEU A 449 -11.66 -21.11 -1.36
N ALA A 450 -11.04 -21.39 -0.20
CA ALA A 450 -10.87 -22.78 0.23
C ALA A 450 -12.25 -23.48 0.34
N GLU A 451 -12.30 -24.78 0.07
CA GLU A 451 -13.53 -25.59 0.06
C GLU A 451 -14.53 -25.27 -1.08
N ASN A 452 -14.10 -24.64 -2.17
CA ASN A 452 -14.91 -24.31 -3.36
C ASN A 452 -16.10 -23.36 -3.11
N ILE A 453 -16.06 -22.58 -2.04
CA ILE A 453 -17.03 -21.50 -1.82
C ILE A 453 -16.74 -20.39 -2.83
N SER A 454 -17.78 -19.95 -3.55
CA SER A 454 -17.68 -18.87 -4.53
C SER A 454 -18.44 -17.62 -4.08
N LEU A 455 -17.81 -16.46 -4.16
CA LEU A 455 -18.43 -15.15 -3.90
C LEU A 455 -18.35 -14.28 -5.15
N THR A 456 -19.39 -13.51 -5.43
CA THR A 456 -19.31 -12.47 -6.46
C THR A 456 -18.87 -11.16 -5.82
N ALA A 457 -17.92 -10.49 -6.47
CA ALA A 457 -17.41 -9.22 -6.01
C ALA A 457 -17.15 -8.26 -7.18
N VAL A 458 -17.03 -6.98 -6.86
CA VAL A 458 -16.82 -5.89 -7.81
C VAL A 458 -15.58 -5.10 -7.39
N VAL A 459 -14.67 -4.84 -8.33
CA VAL A 459 -13.49 -4.02 -8.08
C VAL A 459 -13.91 -2.59 -7.76
N ARG A 460 -13.45 -2.07 -6.61
CA ARG A 460 -13.72 -0.68 -6.19
C ARG A 460 -12.50 0.21 -6.28
N LYS A 461 -11.33 -0.33 -5.94
CA LYS A 461 -10.09 0.44 -6.02
C LYS A 461 -8.91 -0.49 -6.22
N LEU A 462 -8.04 -0.12 -7.14
CA LEU A 462 -6.69 -0.65 -7.21
C LEU A 462 -5.73 0.30 -6.49
N ARG A 463 -4.81 -0.26 -5.73
CA ARG A 463 -3.70 0.48 -5.11
C ARG A 463 -2.41 -0.28 -5.39
N PRO A 464 -1.43 0.34 -6.06
CA PRO A 464 -0.10 -0.22 -6.07
C PRO A 464 0.45 -0.16 -4.64
N TRP A 465 1.15 -1.23 -4.24
CA TRP A 465 1.82 -1.32 -2.96
C TRP A 465 3.26 -1.76 -3.21
N ARG A 466 4.16 -0.79 -3.42
CA ARG A 466 5.55 -1.04 -3.87
C ARG A 466 5.57 -1.89 -5.16
N GLU A 467 6.02 -3.13 -5.10
CA GLU A 467 5.95 -4.08 -6.21
C GLU A 467 4.58 -4.74 -6.36
N ARG A 468 3.80 -4.83 -5.27
CA ARG A 468 2.49 -5.50 -5.20
C ARG A 468 1.31 -4.67 -5.66
N THR A 469 0.17 -5.34 -5.83
CA THR A 469 -1.11 -4.71 -6.17
C THR A 469 -2.16 -5.14 -5.17
N GLN A 470 -2.72 -4.16 -4.46
CA GLN A 470 -3.83 -4.35 -3.56
C GLN A 470 -5.13 -4.00 -4.29
N VAL A 471 -6.14 -4.85 -4.12
CA VAL A 471 -7.45 -4.71 -4.73
C VAL A 471 -8.51 -4.62 -3.64
N LEU A 472 -9.20 -3.48 -3.56
CA LEU A 472 -10.41 -3.34 -2.74
C LEU A 472 -11.60 -3.83 -3.54
N LEU A 473 -12.34 -4.78 -2.98
CA LEU A 473 -13.48 -5.43 -3.59
C LEU A 473 -14.74 -5.20 -2.76
N GLN A 474 -15.85 -4.93 -3.44
CA GLN A 474 -17.19 -4.96 -2.89
C GLN A 474 -17.79 -6.34 -3.10
N VAL A 475 -18.11 -7.07 -2.05
CA VAL A 475 -18.78 -8.38 -2.13
C VAL A 475 -20.29 -8.15 -2.29
N GLU A 476 -20.92 -8.85 -3.24
CA GLU A 476 -22.36 -8.69 -3.53
C GLU A 476 -23.25 -9.40 -2.49
N SER A 477 -22.74 -10.47 -1.87
CA SER A 477 -23.40 -11.22 -0.80
C SER A 477 -22.76 -10.96 0.56
N ARG A 478 -23.41 -11.44 1.63
CA ARG A 478 -22.82 -11.43 2.97
C ARG A 478 -21.44 -12.11 2.95
N ILE A 479 -20.42 -11.44 3.46
CA ILE A 479 -19.10 -12.02 3.65
C ILE A 479 -19.22 -13.24 4.59
N PRO A 480 -18.80 -14.44 4.15
CA PRO A 480 -18.82 -15.65 4.97
C PRO A 480 -17.96 -15.50 6.23
N SER A 481 -18.43 -16.03 7.36
CA SER A 481 -17.72 -15.92 8.64
C SER A 481 -16.41 -16.71 8.67
N ASP A 482 -16.33 -17.78 7.90
CA ASP A 482 -15.19 -18.67 7.71
C ASP A 482 -14.11 -18.12 6.75
N LEU A 483 -14.41 -17.04 6.02
CA LEU A 483 -13.42 -16.35 5.20
C LEU A 483 -12.44 -15.58 6.10
N VAL A 484 -11.23 -16.08 6.33
CA VAL A 484 -10.28 -15.52 7.31
C VAL A 484 -9.13 -14.75 6.66
N ILE A 485 -8.64 -13.69 7.32
CA ILE A 485 -7.45 -12.96 6.88
C ILE A 485 -6.26 -13.94 6.78
N GLY A 486 -5.45 -13.80 5.74
CA GLY A 486 -4.37 -14.72 5.40
C GLY A 486 -4.81 -15.89 4.51
N GLN A 487 -6.12 -16.08 4.30
CA GLN A 487 -6.62 -17.12 3.40
C GLN A 487 -6.32 -16.82 1.94
N ARG A 488 -6.04 -17.88 1.19
CA ARG A 488 -5.85 -17.83 -0.27
C ARG A 488 -7.19 -17.60 -0.97
N VAL A 489 -7.21 -16.68 -1.93
CA VAL A 489 -8.37 -16.33 -2.73
C VAL A 489 -7.96 -16.26 -4.20
N PHE A 490 -8.76 -16.85 -5.08
CA PHE A 490 -8.57 -16.72 -6.52
C PHE A 490 -9.67 -15.84 -7.11
N ALA A 491 -9.26 -14.70 -7.66
CA ALA A 491 -10.15 -13.67 -8.20
C ALA A 491 -10.32 -13.83 -9.72
N LYS A 492 -11.35 -14.55 -10.14
CA LYS A 492 -11.64 -14.81 -11.55
C LYS A 492 -12.46 -13.68 -12.18
N LEU A 493 -11.86 -13.01 -13.16
CA LEU A 493 -12.50 -11.94 -13.91
C LEU A 493 -13.62 -12.48 -14.82
N HIS A 494 -14.77 -11.80 -14.84
CA HIS A 494 -15.91 -12.19 -15.69
C HIS A 494 -15.71 -11.81 -17.14
N ARG A 495 -15.01 -10.71 -17.41
CA ARG A 495 -14.61 -10.33 -18.77
C ARG A 495 -13.32 -11.04 -19.17
N ALA A 496 -13.11 -11.15 -20.48
CA ALA A 496 -11.82 -11.56 -20.99
C ALA A 496 -10.73 -10.57 -20.50
N PRO A 497 -9.56 -11.06 -20.06
CA PRO A 497 -8.43 -10.20 -19.74
C PRO A 497 -8.07 -9.37 -20.97
N THR A 498 -7.78 -8.08 -20.78
CA THR A 498 -7.28 -7.22 -21.85
C THR A 498 -5.97 -7.81 -22.40
N ASP A 499 -5.71 -7.63 -23.69
CA ASP A 499 -4.38 -7.93 -24.22
C ASP A 499 -3.34 -7.05 -23.54
N PHE A 500 -2.19 -7.65 -23.25
CA PHE A 500 -1.12 -7.07 -22.44
C PHE A 500 0.14 -7.04 -23.28
N ASP A 501 0.76 -5.86 -23.36
CA ASP A 501 2.11 -5.70 -23.90
C ASP A 501 3.11 -5.71 -22.73
N PRO A 502 4.04 -6.70 -22.67
CA PRO A 502 5.11 -6.70 -21.66
C PRO A 502 6.04 -5.49 -21.73
N ASN A 503 5.98 -4.71 -22.81
CA ASN A 503 6.77 -3.51 -23.00
C ASN A 503 6.04 -2.23 -22.58
N GLU A 504 4.85 -2.35 -21.96
CA GLU A 504 4.04 -1.23 -21.50
C GLU A 504 3.63 -1.38 -20.04
N LEU A 505 3.42 -0.27 -19.34
CA LEU A 505 2.83 -0.27 -18.02
C LEU A 505 1.30 -0.51 -18.12
N PRO A 506 0.74 -1.50 -17.40
CA PRO A 506 -0.70 -1.67 -17.31
C PRO A 506 -1.40 -0.39 -16.84
N GLY A 507 -2.59 -0.14 -17.37
CA GLY A 507 -3.45 0.98 -16.92
C GLY A 507 -2.84 2.37 -17.14
N ILE A 508 -1.83 2.52 -18.01
CA ILE A 508 -1.08 3.78 -18.19
C ILE A 508 -1.97 4.96 -18.60
N ASP A 509 -3.12 4.71 -19.25
CA ASP A 509 -4.04 5.76 -19.70
C ASP A 509 -5.21 6.02 -18.74
N GLU A 510 -5.27 5.34 -17.58
CA GLU A 510 -6.37 5.57 -16.63
C GLU A 510 -6.24 6.93 -15.93
N THR A 511 -7.39 7.52 -15.61
CA THR A 511 -7.45 8.79 -14.90
C THR A 511 -7.18 8.58 -13.40
N ARG A 512 -6.25 9.35 -12.84
CA ARG A 512 -5.82 9.26 -11.44
C ARG A 512 -5.61 10.66 -10.83
N THR A 513 -5.64 10.74 -9.50
CA THR A 513 -5.26 11.99 -8.80
C THR A 513 -3.76 12.26 -8.97
N ALA A 514 -3.32 13.52 -8.83
CA ALA A 514 -1.91 13.87 -8.98
C ALA A 514 -0.98 13.05 -8.06
N ALA A 515 -1.40 12.78 -6.82
CA ALA A 515 -0.63 11.95 -5.89
C ALA A 515 -0.60 10.48 -6.34
N ASP A 516 -1.76 9.91 -6.70
CA ASP A 516 -1.87 8.51 -7.14
C ASP A 516 -1.06 8.24 -8.42
N ARG A 517 -0.92 9.23 -9.32
CA ARG A 517 -0.11 9.13 -10.56
C ARG A 517 1.36 8.87 -10.25
N VAL A 518 1.93 9.63 -9.30
CA VAL A 518 3.33 9.48 -8.91
C VAL A 518 3.58 8.08 -8.32
N ASP A 519 2.71 7.65 -7.41
CA ASP A 519 2.85 6.34 -6.77
C ASP A 519 2.62 5.18 -7.75
N TRP A 520 1.69 5.34 -8.72
CA TRP A 520 1.49 4.37 -9.80
C TRP A 520 2.73 4.19 -10.66
N LEU A 521 3.29 5.29 -11.16
CA LEU A 521 4.49 5.24 -12.01
C LEU A 521 5.69 4.67 -11.24
N MET A 522 5.93 5.14 -10.01
CA MET A 522 7.03 4.64 -9.17
C MET A 522 6.90 3.14 -8.84
N SER A 523 5.67 2.64 -8.72
CA SER A 523 5.38 1.22 -8.48
C SER A 523 5.36 0.39 -9.76
N GLY A 524 5.40 1.01 -10.93
CA GLY A 524 5.44 0.36 -12.24
C GLY A 524 6.86 0.12 -12.76
N ILE A 525 7.84 0.93 -12.34
CA ILE A 525 9.17 0.97 -12.94
C ILE A 525 10.27 0.45 -11.99
N TYR A 526 11.29 -0.16 -12.57
CA TYR A 526 12.44 -0.78 -11.88
C TYR A 526 13.68 0.13 -11.90
N CYS A 527 14.60 -0.10 -10.97
CA CYS A 527 15.85 0.65 -10.90
C CYS A 527 16.76 0.34 -12.10
N THR A 528 17.37 1.37 -12.68
CA THR A 528 18.35 1.23 -13.77
C THR A 528 19.74 1.77 -13.38
N CYS A 529 20.04 1.86 -12.08
CA CYS A 529 21.33 2.37 -11.62
C CYS A 529 22.48 1.37 -11.81
N GLY A 530 23.72 1.84 -11.66
CA GLY A 530 24.93 1.01 -11.80
C GLY A 530 25.33 0.23 -10.54
N MET A 531 24.43 0.05 -9.56
CA MET A 531 24.76 -0.57 -8.25
C MET A 531 24.41 -2.07 -8.19
N HIS A 532 24.29 -2.73 -9.35
CA HIS A 532 24.00 -4.15 -9.64
C HIS A 532 23.78 -5.09 -8.44
N ASP A 533 24.56 -6.16 -8.33
CA ASP A 533 24.47 -7.20 -7.29
C ASP A 533 24.54 -6.70 -5.83
N MET A 534 24.71 -5.40 -5.62
CA MET A 534 24.79 -4.73 -4.32
C MET A 534 23.50 -4.00 -3.93
N CYS A 535 22.50 -3.95 -4.83
CA CYS A 535 21.28 -3.17 -4.63
C CYS A 535 20.02 -3.97 -4.98
N ALA A 536 19.16 -4.16 -3.98
CA ALA A 536 17.86 -4.81 -4.18
C ALA A 536 16.90 -4.06 -5.09
N GLY A 537 17.15 -2.77 -5.33
CA GLY A 537 16.35 -2.01 -6.27
C GLY A 537 16.33 -2.54 -7.69
N HIS A 538 17.25 -3.41 -8.08
CA HIS A 538 17.23 -3.99 -9.41
C HIS A 538 16.20 -5.13 -9.54
N PHE A 539 15.77 -5.71 -8.42
CA PHE A 539 14.69 -6.69 -8.37
C PHE A 539 13.33 -6.11 -8.01
N TYR A 540 13.29 -4.90 -7.46
CA TYR A 540 12.05 -4.25 -7.00
C TYR A 540 11.80 -2.93 -7.70
N THR A 541 10.57 -2.45 -7.58
CA THR A 541 10.17 -1.18 -8.17
C THR A 541 10.83 -0.01 -7.45
N LEU A 542 10.92 1.14 -8.10
CA LEU A 542 11.48 2.34 -7.50
C LEU A 542 10.69 2.78 -6.26
N ALA A 543 9.38 2.48 -6.19
CA ALA A 543 8.58 2.67 -4.98
C ALA A 543 9.10 1.85 -3.78
N ALA A 544 9.54 0.61 -3.99
CA ALA A 544 10.14 -0.19 -2.91
C ALA A 544 11.45 0.43 -2.41
N CYS A 545 12.28 0.93 -3.34
CA CYS A 545 13.54 1.60 -3.04
C CYS A 545 13.37 2.93 -2.30
N ASP A 546 12.27 3.63 -2.59
CA ASP A 546 11.94 4.90 -1.98
C ASP A 546 11.46 4.73 -0.53
N ALA A 547 10.77 3.61 -0.25
CA ALA A 547 10.32 3.23 1.09
C ALA A 547 11.45 2.64 1.98
N ALA A 548 12.71 2.71 1.55
CA ALA A 548 13.84 2.07 2.21
C ALA A 548 14.43 2.87 3.38
N GLY A 549 13.70 2.98 4.49
CA GLY A 549 14.22 3.44 5.78
C GLY A 549 14.89 4.83 5.77
N LYS A 550 15.87 5.04 6.67
CA LYS A 550 16.37 6.39 7.08
C LYS A 550 16.94 7.28 5.96
N THR A 551 17.33 6.73 4.81
CA THR A 551 17.78 7.53 3.65
C THR A 551 17.27 6.88 2.34
N PRO A 552 16.27 7.47 1.67
CA PRO A 552 15.77 6.97 0.40
C PRO A 552 16.88 6.88 -0.65
N CYS A 553 16.79 5.86 -1.53
CA CYS A 553 17.71 5.70 -2.65
C CYS A 553 17.79 6.98 -3.50
N GLY A 554 18.99 7.41 -3.86
CA GLY A 554 19.20 8.61 -4.66
C GLY A 554 18.53 8.58 -6.04
N LEU A 555 18.48 7.42 -6.71
CA LEU A 555 17.76 7.28 -7.98
C LEU A 555 16.24 7.36 -7.77
N ALA A 556 15.71 6.65 -6.77
CA ALA A 556 14.28 6.66 -6.47
C ALA A 556 13.79 8.07 -6.11
N LYS A 557 14.51 8.76 -5.22
CA LYS A 557 14.22 10.15 -4.84
C LYS A 557 14.23 11.11 -6.03
N ARG A 558 15.24 11.02 -6.90
CA ARG A 558 15.32 11.86 -8.12
C ARG A 558 14.18 11.55 -9.09
N THR A 559 13.88 10.28 -9.30
CA THR A 559 12.83 9.85 -10.23
C THR A 559 11.45 10.28 -9.72
N ARG A 560 11.19 10.18 -8.42
CA ARG A 560 9.95 10.68 -7.83
C ARG A 560 9.81 12.19 -8.04
N ALA A 561 10.88 12.95 -7.78
CA ALA A 561 10.88 14.40 -7.98
C ALA A 561 10.62 14.77 -9.44
N GLU A 562 11.30 14.08 -10.37
CA GLU A 562 11.13 14.23 -11.82
C GLU A 562 9.68 13.95 -12.25
N ILE A 563 9.10 12.80 -11.85
CA ILE A 563 7.70 12.47 -12.16
C ILE A 563 6.74 13.49 -11.54
N THR A 564 6.98 13.90 -10.29
CA THR A 564 6.14 14.89 -9.60
C THR A 564 6.13 16.23 -10.35
N GLU A 565 7.29 16.67 -10.81
CA GLU A 565 7.42 17.89 -11.62
C GLU A 565 6.70 17.75 -12.96
N GLN A 566 6.88 16.63 -13.67
CA GLN A 566 6.20 16.39 -14.95
C GLN A 566 4.67 16.29 -14.81
N VAL A 567 4.18 15.68 -13.72
CA VAL A 567 2.74 15.67 -13.37
C VAL A 567 2.24 17.10 -13.14
N ALA A 568 3.00 17.93 -12.42
CA ALA A 568 2.64 19.34 -12.16
C ALA A 568 2.66 20.20 -13.44
N GLN A 569 3.51 19.86 -14.41
CA GLN A 569 3.56 20.46 -15.75
C GLN A 569 2.42 20.02 -16.67
N GLY A 570 1.57 19.07 -16.23
CA GLY A 570 0.42 18.61 -16.98
C GLY A 570 0.71 17.52 -18.02
N LEU A 571 1.89 16.89 -17.98
CA LEU A 571 2.16 15.71 -18.80
C LEU A 571 1.23 14.57 -18.39
N THR A 572 0.86 13.73 -19.34
CA THR A 572 0.12 12.47 -19.12
C THR A 572 1.05 11.36 -18.61
N ASP A 573 0.49 10.33 -17.98
CA ASP A 573 1.28 9.19 -17.47
C ASP A 573 2.06 8.51 -18.60
N ARG A 574 1.44 8.36 -19.77
CA ARG A 574 2.08 7.84 -20.99
C ARG A 574 3.28 8.66 -21.43
N GLN A 575 3.16 9.97 -21.51
CA GLN A 575 4.27 10.85 -21.90
C GLN A 575 5.45 10.75 -20.92
N ILE A 576 5.15 10.73 -19.62
CA ILE A 576 6.16 10.57 -18.56
C ILE A 576 6.87 9.22 -18.72
N PHE A 577 6.10 8.15 -18.87
CA PHE A 577 6.64 6.79 -19.01
C PHE A 577 7.50 6.63 -20.27
N GLU A 578 7.03 7.10 -21.43
CA GLU A 578 7.79 7.03 -22.68
C GLU A 578 9.10 7.81 -22.61
N GLN A 579 9.11 8.96 -21.94
CA GLN A 579 10.33 9.72 -21.69
C GLN A 579 11.32 8.93 -20.83
N LEU A 580 10.86 8.40 -19.68
CA LEU A 580 11.69 7.59 -18.80
C LEU A 580 12.24 6.34 -19.52
N LEU A 581 11.42 5.67 -20.32
CA LEU A 581 11.81 4.49 -21.09
C LEU A 581 12.87 4.84 -22.14
N LYS A 582 12.73 5.96 -22.84
CA LYS A 582 13.71 6.44 -23.81
C LYS A 582 15.06 6.78 -23.16
N GLU A 583 15.03 7.38 -21.98
CA GLU A 583 16.25 7.79 -21.26
C GLU A 583 16.96 6.62 -20.58
N ARG A 584 16.21 5.64 -20.08
CA ARG A 584 16.73 4.59 -19.17
C ARG A 584 16.73 3.20 -19.77
N GLY A 585 16.11 3.03 -20.94
CA GLY A 585 16.08 1.77 -21.68
C GLY A 585 15.11 0.73 -21.12
N PRO A 586 15.03 -0.45 -21.77
CA PRO A 586 14.00 -1.47 -21.52
C PRO A 586 14.11 -2.17 -20.15
N LYS A 587 15.26 -2.05 -19.46
CA LYS A 587 15.45 -2.55 -18.08
C LYS A 587 14.52 -1.85 -17.07
N LEU A 588 13.90 -0.73 -17.43
CA LEU A 588 12.93 0.00 -16.61
C LEU A 588 11.66 -0.82 -16.31
N LEU A 589 11.34 -1.83 -17.12
CA LEU A 589 10.07 -2.55 -17.07
C LEU A 589 10.12 -3.90 -16.37
N ARG A 590 11.31 -4.36 -15.98
CA ARG A 590 11.49 -5.71 -15.44
C ARG A 590 12.62 -5.78 -14.42
N PRO A 591 12.60 -6.73 -13.49
CA PRO A 591 13.74 -7.10 -12.68
C PRO A 591 14.97 -7.43 -13.52
N HIS A 592 16.15 -7.01 -13.08
CA HIS A 592 17.43 -7.39 -13.68
C HIS A 592 18.55 -7.38 -12.64
N MET A 593 19.71 -7.90 -12.99
CA MET A 593 20.99 -7.74 -12.27
C MET A 593 22.14 -7.39 -13.22
N SER A 594 21.81 -7.19 -14.50
CA SER A 594 22.77 -7.00 -15.56
C SER A 594 23.55 -5.68 -15.36
N PRO A 595 24.88 -5.69 -15.59
CA PRO A 595 25.73 -4.50 -15.52
C PRO A 595 25.29 -3.34 -16.44
#